data_AF-A0A136KCL8-F1
#
_entry.id   AF-A0A136KCL8-F1
#
_cell.length_a   1.000
_cell.length_b   1.000
_cell.length_c   1.000
_cell.angle_alpha   90.00
_cell.angle_beta   90.00
_cell.angle_gamma   90.00
#
_symmetry.space_group_name_H-M   'P 1'
#
loop_
_entity.id
_entity.type
_entity.pdbx_description
1 polymer ?
#
loop_
_entity_poly.entity_id
_entity_poly.type
_entity_poly.pdbx_seq_one_letter_code
_entity_poly.pdbx_strand_id
1 'polypeptide(L)'
;MAIIPTTPPHDCFGFSPQFPERYFYLMVYLLMTHGLRQCELLALTPESLNLARRILTVTSPKSRTTRQVPISPDLYGILAAYFQEQGRARQATMARLKRVRRLLRVWRRR
;
A
#
# COMPACT_ATOMS: atom_id res chain seq x y z
N MET A 1 -31.43 33.45 9.88
CA MET A 1 -29.96 33.35 9.92
C MET A 1 -29.61 31.92 10.29
N ALA A 2 -29.24 31.08 9.31
CA ALA A 2 -28.87 29.69 9.55
C ALA A 2 -27.36 29.58 9.69
N ILE A 3 -26.91 28.99 10.80
CA ILE A 3 -25.50 28.75 11.13
C ILE A 3 -25.07 27.51 10.34
N ILE A 4 -24.16 27.70 9.39
CA ILE A 4 -23.54 26.62 8.62
C ILE A 4 -22.61 25.84 9.56
N PRO A 5 -22.72 24.50 9.69
CA PRO A 5 -21.78 23.75 10.49
C PRO A 5 -20.42 23.71 9.79
N THR A 6 -19.41 24.28 10.45
CA THR A 6 -18.00 24.18 10.07
C THR A 6 -17.48 22.79 10.43
N THR A 7 -17.65 21.83 9.53
CA THR A 7 -16.85 20.60 9.56
C THR A 7 -15.50 20.86 8.89
N PRO A 8 -14.37 20.47 9.50
CA PRO A 8 -13.05 20.59 8.88
C PRO A 8 -12.95 19.71 7.63
N PRO A 9 -12.12 20.08 6.62
CA PRO A 9 -12.02 19.35 5.37
C PRO A 9 -11.12 18.12 5.57
N HIS A 10 -11.66 17.05 6.16
CA HIS A 10 -10.99 15.75 6.18
C HIS A 10 -11.39 14.86 5.00
N ASP A 11 -12.29 15.34 4.13
CA ASP A 11 -12.83 14.60 2.98
C ASP A 11 -12.37 15.15 1.61
N CYS A 12 -11.22 15.82 1.52
CA CYS A 12 -10.71 16.26 0.20
C CYS A 12 -10.24 15.09 -0.70
N PHE A 13 -10.17 13.86 -0.18
CA PHE A 13 -9.81 12.68 -0.94
C PHE A 13 -10.87 11.59 -0.83
N GLY A 14 -12.14 11.95 -1.09
CA GLY A 14 -13.19 11.00 -1.40
C GLY A 14 -12.86 10.17 -2.65
N PHE A 15 -12.01 9.16 -2.52
CA PHE A 15 -11.58 8.30 -3.63
C PHE A 15 -12.20 6.91 -3.50
N SER A 16 -13.25 6.72 -4.31
CA SER A 16 -13.98 5.46 -4.51
C SER A 16 -13.05 4.30 -4.93
N PRO A 17 -13.37 3.02 -4.63
CA PRO A 17 -12.40 1.92 -4.59
C PRO A 17 -12.23 1.17 -5.93
N GLN A 18 -12.23 1.87 -7.06
CA GLN A 18 -12.22 1.24 -8.39
C GLN A 18 -11.09 1.86 -9.22
N PHE A 19 -10.10 1.06 -9.65
CA PHE A 19 -9.04 1.37 -10.66
C PHE A 19 -7.68 2.02 -10.20
N PRO A 20 -6.58 1.92 -11.01
CA PRO A 20 -5.16 1.97 -10.57
C PRO A 20 -4.59 3.34 -10.18
N GLU A 21 -5.42 4.38 -10.09
CA GLU A 21 -5.00 5.74 -9.75
C GLU A 21 -4.31 5.84 -8.39
N ARG A 22 -4.72 5.03 -7.41
CA ARG A 22 -4.10 5.02 -6.08
C ARG A 22 -2.62 4.67 -6.11
N TYR A 23 -2.22 3.75 -7.00
CA TYR A 23 -0.82 3.35 -7.17
C TYR A 23 -0.03 4.46 -7.84
N PHE A 24 -0.58 5.03 -8.89
CA PHE A 24 0.04 6.15 -9.58
C PHE A 24 0.22 7.35 -8.64
N TYR A 25 -0.82 7.68 -7.86
CA TYR A 25 -0.76 8.73 -6.85
C TYR A 25 0.29 8.44 -5.78
N LEU A 26 0.34 7.22 -5.25
CA LEU A 26 1.34 6.83 -4.25
C LEU A 26 2.75 6.91 -4.82
N MET A 27 2.95 6.48 -6.07
CA MET A 27 4.22 6.63 -6.77
C MET A 27 4.60 8.11 -6.92
N VAL A 28 3.71 8.94 -7.48
CA VAL A 28 3.95 10.39 -7.65
C VAL A 28 4.21 11.08 -6.31
N TYR A 29 3.44 10.76 -5.27
CA TYR A 29 3.60 11.29 -3.93
C TYR A 29 4.99 10.95 -3.39
N LEU A 30 5.43 9.69 -3.49
CA LEU A 30 6.76 9.24 -3.07
C LEU A 30 7.88 9.94 -3.84
N LEU A 31 7.75 10.11 -5.16
CA LEU A 31 8.71 10.86 -5.97
C LEU A 31 8.82 12.33 -5.52
N MET A 32 7.67 13.00 -5.37
CA MET A 32 7.62 14.45 -5.13
C MET A 32 7.97 14.83 -3.70
N THR A 33 7.44 14.10 -2.71
CA THR A 33 7.55 14.49 -1.30
C THR A 33 8.77 13.90 -0.61
N HIS A 34 9.21 12.70 -1.03
CA HIS A 34 10.36 12.01 -0.41
C HIS A 34 11.61 12.02 -1.31
N GLY A 35 11.55 12.72 -2.46
CA GLY A 35 12.66 12.87 -3.39
C GLY A 35 13.19 11.54 -3.92
N LEU A 36 12.32 10.52 -4.01
CA LEU A 36 12.68 9.20 -4.50
C LEU A 36 13.00 9.28 -6.00
N ARG A 37 14.17 8.77 -6.38
CA ARG A 37 14.48 8.58 -7.80
C ARG A 37 13.66 7.42 -8.35
N GLN A 38 13.34 7.44 -9.64
CA GLN A 38 12.57 6.37 -10.28
C GLN A 38 13.15 4.96 -10.01
N CYS A 39 14.47 4.80 -10.08
CA CYS A 39 15.11 3.51 -9.78
C CYS A 39 15.00 3.10 -8.31
N GLU A 40 14.92 4.05 -7.38
CA GLU A 40 14.75 3.77 -5.95
C GLU A 40 13.32 3.35 -5.64
N LEU A 41 12.34 3.98 -6.31
CA LEU A 41 10.93 3.60 -6.23
C LEU A 41 10.68 2.20 -6.79
N LEU A 42 11.31 1.85 -7.92
CA LEU A 42 11.19 0.51 -8.50
C LEU A 42 11.89 -0.57 -7.67
N ALA A 43 12.91 -0.18 -6.88
CA ALA A 43 13.60 -1.06 -5.95
C ALA A 43 12.91 -1.16 -4.58
N LEU A 44 11.80 -0.45 -4.37
CA LEU A 44 11.08 -0.46 -3.09
C LEU A 44 10.45 -1.82 -2.85
N THR A 45 10.81 -2.46 -1.73
CA THR A 45 10.21 -3.72 -1.31
C THR A 45 9.32 -3.50 -0.08
N PRO A 46 8.33 -4.36 0.20
CA PRO A 46 7.55 -4.28 1.44
C PRO A 46 8.41 -4.28 2.71
N GLU A 47 9.57 -4.94 2.68
CA GLU A 47 10.52 -5.03 3.79
C GLU A 47 11.25 -3.70 4.07
N SER A 48 11.36 -2.86 3.03
CA SER A 48 11.95 -1.53 3.17
C SER A 48 11.08 -0.56 3.96
N LEU A 49 9.80 -0.90 4.17
CA LEU A 49 8.81 -0.10 4.88
C LEU A 49 8.66 -0.60 6.32
N ASN A 50 9.12 0.20 7.29
CA ASN A 50 8.83 -0.03 8.70
C ASN A 50 7.64 0.84 9.12
N LEU A 51 6.44 0.31 8.95
CA LEU A 51 5.20 1.01 9.31
C LEU A 51 5.08 1.26 10.82
N ALA A 52 5.61 0.38 11.66
CA ALA A 52 5.59 0.55 13.12
C ALA A 52 6.43 1.75 13.56
N ARG A 53 7.59 1.95 12.93
CA ARG A 53 8.49 3.08 13.20
C ARG A 53 8.23 4.29 12.31
N ARG A 54 7.31 4.19 11.35
CA ARG A 54 7.05 5.19 10.29
C ARG A 54 8.33 5.59 9.55
N ILE A 55 9.15 4.60 9.19
CA ILE A 55 10.41 4.81 8.47
C ILE A 55 10.39 4.03 7.16
N LEU A 56 10.74 4.71 6.08
CA LEU A 56 11.02 4.12 4.78
C LEU A 56 12.53 4.04 4.58
N THR A 57 13.04 2.84 4.35
CA THR A 57 14.44 2.61 4.00
C THR A 57 14.58 2.65 2.49
N VAL A 58 15.30 3.63 1.97
CA VAL A 58 15.54 3.78 0.54
C VAL A 58 16.93 3.27 0.21
N THR A 59 17.01 2.29 -0.68
CA THR A 59 18.28 1.75 -1.18
C THR A 59 18.56 2.32 -2.56
N SER A 60 19.69 3.00 -2.70
CA SER A 60 20.14 3.54 -3.99
C SER A 60 21.06 2.51 -4.68
N PRO A 61 20.59 1.79 -5.71
CA PRO A 61 21.36 0.69 -6.32
C PRO A 61 22.66 1.18 -6.98
N LYS A 62 22.68 2.42 -7.49
CA LYS A 62 23.85 3.02 -8.15
C LYS A 62 24.98 3.37 -7.18
N SER A 63 24.66 3.81 -5.97
CA SER A 63 25.65 4.20 -4.97
C SER A 63 25.85 3.17 -3.86
N ARG A 64 25.05 2.08 -3.87
CA ARG A 64 24.96 1.08 -2.79
C ARG A 64 24.74 1.71 -1.41
N THR A 65 24.13 2.89 -1.37
CA THR A 65 23.87 3.63 -0.13
C THR A 65 22.43 3.39 0.29
N THR A 66 22.20 3.31 1.59
CA THR A 66 20.86 3.30 2.17
C THR A 66 20.63 4.59 2.94
N ARG A 67 19.40 5.11 2.88
CA ARG A 67 18.97 6.24 3.71
C ARG A 67 17.60 5.95 4.30
N GLN A 68 17.34 6.46 5.49
CA GLN A 68 16.04 6.38 6.13
C GLN A 68 15.29 7.69 5.91
N VAL A 69 14.04 7.59 5.47
CA VAL A 69 13.15 8.73 5.25
C VAL A 69 11.93 8.56 6.15
N PRO A 70 11.56 9.57 6.95
CA PRO A 70 10.36 9.50 7.77
C PRO A 70 9.13 9.44 6.85
N ILE A 71 8.17 8.58 7.20
CA ILE A 71 6.91 8.42 6.48
C ILE A 71 5.93 9.46 7.02
N SER A 72 5.38 10.28 6.12
CA SER A 72 4.32 11.24 6.48
C SER A 72 3.05 10.52 6.96
N PRO A 73 2.24 11.15 7.85
CA PRO A 73 0.98 10.57 8.32
C PRO A 73 0.03 10.18 7.16
N ASP A 74 -0.03 11.03 6.12
CA ASP A 74 -0.88 10.79 4.94
C ASP A 74 -0.41 9.55 4.17
N LEU A 75 0.89 9.43 3.93
CA LEU A 75 1.48 8.28 3.26
C LEU A 75 1.30 7.00 4.07
N TYR A 76 1.38 7.08 5.39
CA TYR A 76 1.10 5.94 6.27
C TYR A 76 -0.34 5.44 6.09
N GLY A 77 -1.32 6.34 6.03
CA GLY A 77 -2.73 5.97 5.81
C GLY A 77 -2.93 5.24 4.49
N ILE A 78 -2.35 5.76 3.41
CA ILE A 78 -2.46 5.15 2.08
C ILE A 78 -1.75 3.79 2.04
N LEU A 79 -0.53 3.68 2.60
CA LEU A 79 0.22 2.43 2.66
C LEU A 79 -0.49 1.37 3.51
N ALA A 80 -1.04 1.77 4.67
CA ALA A 80 -1.76 0.86 5.55
C ALA A 80 -3.01 0.29 4.86
N ALA A 81 -3.78 1.15 4.18
CA ALA A 81 -4.93 0.72 3.38
C ALA A 81 -4.50 -0.26 2.27
N TYR A 82 -3.43 0.07 1.55
CA TYR A 82 -2.87 -0.78 0.51
C TYR A 82 -2.49 -2.19 1.02
N PHE A 83 -1.76 -2.27 2.13
CA PHE A 83 -1.35 -3.56 2.70
C PHE A 83 -2.54 -4.37 3.24
N GLN A 84 -3.56 -3.72 3.80
CA GLN A 84 -4.78 -4.40 4.22
C GLN A 84 -5.55 -5.00 3.04
N GLU A 85 -5.70 -4.25 1.95
CA GLU A 85 -6.36 -4.73 0.72
C GLU A 85 -5.61 -5.93 0.12
N GLN A 86 -4.28 -5.84 0.03
CA GLN A 86 -3.43 -6.94 -0.43
C GLN A 86 -3.51 -8.17 0.47
N GLY A 87 -3.57 -7.98 1.79
CA GLY A 87 -3.75 -9.06 2.76
C GLY A 87 -5.08 -9.79 2.56
N ARG A 88 -6.18 -9.04 2.39
CA ARG A 88 -7.52 -9.61 2.13
C ARG A 88 -7.56 -10.39 0.81
N ALA A 89 -6.99 -9.83 -0.25
CA ALA A 89 -6.92 -10.50 -1.56
C ALA A 89 -6.15 -11.83 -1.49
N ARG A 90 -4.99 -11.85 -0.80
CA ARG A 90 -4.20 -13.07 -0.58
C ARG A 90 -4.97 -14.13 0.20
N GLN A 91 -5.66 -13.72 1.27
CA GLN A 91 -6.48 -14.64 2.08
C GLN A 91 -7.63 -15.23 1.26
N ALA A 92 -8.30 -14.43 0.43
CA ALA A 92 -9.37 -14.90 -0.46
C ALA A 92 -8.87 -15.95 -1.47
N THR A 93 -7.72 -15.70 -2.10
CA THR A 93 -7.08 -16.65 -3.02
C THR A 93 -6.70 -17.95 -2.31
N MET A 94 -6.11 -17.85 -1.11
CA MET A 94 -5.78 -19.01 -0.26
C MET A 94 -7.02 -19.83 0.10
N ALA A 95 -8.12 -19.18 0.47
CA ALA A 95 -9.38 -19.85 0.79
C ALA A 95 -9.94 -20.61 -0.42
N ARG A 96 -9.87 -20.01 -1.61
CA ARG A 96 -10.28 -20.63 -2.87
C ARG A 96 -9.44 -21.87 -3.19
N LEU A 97 -8.12 -21.78 -3.08
CA LEU A 97 -7.21 -22.91 -3.29
C LEU A 97 -7.46 -24.05 -2.30
N LYS A 98 -7.72 -23.73 -1.02
CA LYS A 98 -8.09 -24.73 -0.01
C LYS A 98 -9.38 -25.47 -0.39
N ARG A 99 -10.40 -24.78 -0.91
CA ARG A 99 -11.63 -25.41 -1.41
C ARG A 99 -11.35 -26.36 -2.58
N VAL A 100 -10.61 -25.91 -3.59
CA VAL A 100 -10.26 -26.74 -4.76
C VAL A 100 -9.48 -28.00 -4.33
N ARG A 101 -8.48 -27.85 -3.45
CA ARG A 101 -7.75 -28.99 -2.88
C ARG A 101 -8.64 -29.97 -2.10
N ARG A 102 -9.66 -29.48 -1.40
CA ARG A 102 -10.63 -30.33 -0.70
C ARG A 102 -11.45 -31.13 -1.71
N LEU A 103 -11.95 -30.49 -2.77
CA LEU A 103 -12.71 -31.15 -3.84
C LEU A 103 -11.88 -32.20 -4.57
N LEU A 104 -10.64 -31.89 -4.93
CA LEU A 104 -9.73 -32.84 -5.58
C LEU A 104 -9.42 -34.06 -4.68
N ARG A 105 -9.31 -33.87 -3.37
CA ARG A 105 -9.14 -34.99 -2.41
C ARG A 105 -10.35 -35.91 -2.35
N VAL A 106 -11.56 -35.36 -2.43
CA VAL A 106 -12.80 -36.16 -2.46
C VAL A 106 -12.90 -36.93 -3.77
N TRP A 107 -12.59 -36.28 -4.89
CA TRP A 107 -12.60 -36.92 -6.21
C TRP A 107 -11.59 -38.06 -6.34
N ARG A 108 -10.38 -37.90 -5.78
CA ARG A 108 -9.33 -38.94 -5.83
C ARG A 108 -9.67 -40.22 -5.04
N ARG A 109 -10.73 -40.22 -4.22
CA ARG A 109 -11.14 -41.39 -3.40
C ARG A 109 -12.33 -42.17 -3.98
N ARG A 110 -12.83 -41.78 -5.15
CA ARG A 110 -13.79 -42.55 -5.94
C ARG A 110 -13.06 -43.18 -7.12
#